data_AF-A0A5E4K556-F1
#
_entry.id   AF-A0A5E4K556-F1
#
_cell.length_a   1.000
_cell.length_b   1.000
_cell.length_c   1.000
_cell.angle_alpha   90.00
_cell.angle_beta   90.00
_cell.angle_gamma   90.00
#
_symmetry.space_group_name_H-M   'P 1'
#
loop_
_entity.id
_entity.type
_entity.pdbx_description
1 polymer ?
#
loop_
_entity_poly.entity_id
_entity_poly.type
_entity_poly.pdbx_seq_one_letter_code
_entity_poly.pdbx_strand_id
1 'polypeptide(L)'
;MNKKDFLERWFNALEAYDTPREFVSSTYSKKGDIFFGGINYPVIYTIAPNNEQRRELMNKQIPYTPKKSVADYGLRLDIKECFLCHNIVQAIDAQEFPSEIKNNLILKSGENFVMPNRYPSQAGHSLLIPKNHDDFSNRVIPKIDNNRRKIYIPEYGKTRGEIITESSLAEILECFDKYNFKALKNHVLDSMSIPGHDHWHIFLDDSPSLSLLKKLTKDAKKTSFGQSIYLLRNTPFDTLLIKEENPENIIHPAVKILEKMEKSDEIFTLAYYKGHLLISPRNSKNLTILSIK
;
A
#
# COMPACT_ATOMS: atom_id res chain seq x y z
N MET A 1 -5.31 5.30 -19.66
CA MET A 1 -4.52 4.11 -20.00
C MET A 1 -5.41 2.89 -19.92
N ASN A 2 -5.45 2.05 -20.95
CA ASN A 2 -6.24 0.81 -20.90
C ASN A 2 -5.45 -0.30 -20.18
N LYS A 3 -6.13 -1.41 -19.83
CA LYS A 3 -5.52 -2.53 -19.10
C LYS A 3 -4.31 -3.14 -19.81
N LYS A 4 -4.36 -3.26 -21.14
CA LYS A 4 -3.28 -3.86 -21.94
C LYS A 4 -2.02 -3.00 -21.87
N ASP A 5 -2.14 -1.70 -22.10
CA ASP A 5 -1.03 -0.73 -21.99
C ASP A 5 -0.45 -0.69 -20.56
N PHE A 6 -1.30 -0.75 -19.53
CA PHE A 6 -0.83 -0.86 -18.15
C PHE A 6 0.01 -2.12 -17.93
N LEU A 7 -0.47 -3.29 -18.36
CA LEU A 7 0.23 -4.55 -18.16
C LEU A 7 1.53 -4.63 -18.97
N GLU A 8 1.56 -4.10 -20.19
CA GLU A 8 2.78 -4.02 -21.00
C GLU A 8 3.86 -3.19 -20.31
N ARG A 9 3.50 -2.00 -19.81
CA ARG A 9 4.42 -1.16 -19.01
C ARG A 9 4.84 -1.83 -17.71
N TRP A 10 3.90 -2.49 -17.03
CA TRP A 10 4.17 -3.22 -15.80
C TRP A 10 5.18 -4.36 -16.01
N PHE A 11 5.06 -5.12 -17.12
CA PHE A 11 6.02 -6.16 -17.47
C PHE A 11 7.41 -5.58 -17.77
N ASN A 12 7.50 -4.52 -18.58
CA ASN A 12 8.78 -3.87 -18.89
C ASN A 12 9.44 -3.31 -17.62
N ALA A 13 8.64 -2.74 -16.72
CA ALA A 13 9.12 -2.21 -15.45
C ALA A 13 9.62 -3.31 -14.48
N LEU A 14 9.02 -4.51 -14.51
CA LEU A 14 9.54 -5.66 -13.75
C LEU A 14 10.86 -6.18 -14.31
N GLU A 15 11.05 -6.16 -15.63
CA GLU A 15 12.32 -6.52 -16.26
C GLU A 15 13.43 -5.52 -15.95
N ALA A 16 13.08 -4.25 -15.71
CA ALA A 16 14.01 -3.25 -15.19
C ALA A 16 14.52 -3.57 -13.77
N TYR A 17 13.81 -4.42 -13.03
CA TYR A 17 14.20 -4.94 -11.74
C TYR A 17 14.83 -6.34 -11.79
N ASP A 18 14.98 -6.91 -13.00
CA ASP A 18 15.36 -8.31 -13.20
C ASP A 18 14.46 -9.30 -12.44
N THR A 19 13.17 -8.95 -12.27
CA THR A 19 12.16 -9.83 -11.67
C THR A 19 11.57 -10.76 -12.75
N PRO A 20 11.59 -12.09 -12.53
CA PRO A 20 10.96 -13.03 -13.46
C PRO A 20 9.44 -12.84 -13.58
N ARG A 21 8.93 -12.79 -14.84
CA ARG A 21 7.49 -12.67 -15.13
C ARG A 21 6.67 -13.86 -14.59
N GLU A 22 7.30 -15.02 -14.45
CA GLU A 22 6.70 -16.28 -13.96
C GLU A 22 6.27 -16.26 -12.48
N PHE A 23 6.64 -15.22 -11.74
CA PHE A 23 6.09 -15.00 -10.39
C PHE A 23 4.59 -14.76 -10.38
N VAL A 24 3.99 -14.25 -11.44
CA VAL A 24 2.53 -14.06 -11.46
C VAL A 24 1.76 -15.19 -12.11
N SER A 25 2.39 -15.97 -13.00
CA SER A 25 1.73 -17.12 -13.64
C SER A 25 1.52 -18.30 -12.69
N SER A 26 2.34 -18.40 -11.62
CA SER A 26 2.27 -19.47 -10.62
C SER A 26 1.29 -19.20 -9.47
N THR A 27 0.85 -17.95 -9.29
CA THR A 27 -0.04 -17.58 -8.19
C THR A 27 -1.50 -17.84 -8.55
N TYR A 28 -2.27 -18.38 -7.61
CA TYR A 28 -3.71 -18.60 -7.75
C TYR A 28 -4.49 -18.17 -6.50
N SER A 29 -5.79 -17.95 -6.68
CA SER A 29 -6.69 -17.62 -5.58
C SER A 29 -7.45 -18.85 -5.09
N LYS A 30 -7.63 -18.98 -3.76
CA LYS A 30 -8.42 -20.04 -3.13
C LYS A 30 -9.39 -19.43 -2.13
N LYS A 31 -10.66 -19.84 -2.14
CA LYS A 31 -11.62 -19.48 -1.10
C LYS A 31 -11.37 -20.33 0.15
N GLY A 32 -11.59 -19.74 1.31
CA GLY A 32 -11.67 -20.46 2.58
C GLY A 32 -12.16 -19.53 3.67
N ASP A 33 -11.87 -19.88 4.92
CA ASP A 33 -12.37 -19.15 6.09
C ASP A 33 -11.23 -18.86 7.08
N ILE A 34 -11.25 -17.68 7.69
CA ILE A 34 -10.42 -17.37 8.86
C ILE A 34 -11.29 -17.39 10.12
N PHE A 35 -10.78 -18.00 11.19
CA PHE A 35 -11.41 -17.96 12.50
C PHE A 35 -10.84 -16.80 13.31
N PHE A 36 -11.68 -15.85 13.71
CA PHE A 36 -11.30 -14.70 14.51
C PHE A 36 -12.40 -14.35 15.51
N GLY A 37 -12.05 -14.16 16.78
CA GLY A 37 -13.01 -13.75 17.82
C GLY A 37 -14.21 -14.70 18.00
N GLY A 38 -14.04 -16.00 17.74
CA GLY A 38 -15.15 -16.97 17.84
C GLY A 38 -16.01 -17.10 16.58
N ILE A 39 -15.71 -16.35 15.51
CA ILE A 39 -16.51 -16.28 14.29
C ILE A 39 -15.64 -16.70 13.08
N ASN A 40 -16.25 -17.45 12.15
CA ASN A 40 -15.63 -17.75 10.86
C ASN A 40 -15.98 -16.68 9.83
N TYR A 41 -14.96 -16.12 9.19
CA TYR A 41 -15.11 -15.11 8.14
C TYR A 41 -14.63 -15.67 6.80
N PRO A 42 -15.44 -15.58 5.73
CA PRO A 42 -15.03 -16.02 4.41
C PRO A 42 -13.94 -15.08 3.87
N VAL A 43 -12.88 -15.69 3.34
CA VAL A 43 -11.74 -14.98 2.76
C VAL A 43 -11.35 -15.56 1.40
N ILE A 44 -10.59 -14.78 0.65
CA ILE A 44 -9.90 -15.23 -0.56
C ILE A 44 -8.40 -15.19 -0.25
N TYR A 45 -7.79 -16.36 -0.21
CA TYR A 45 -6.34 -16.52 -0.10
C TYR A 45 -5.69 -16.35 -1.45
N THR A 46 -4.58 -15.64 -1.48
CA THR A 46 -3.65 -15.63 -2.60
C THR A 46 -2.52 -16.61 -2.29
N ILE A 47 -2.44 -17.71 -3.04
CA ILE A 47 -1.41 -18.73 -2.86
C ILE A 47 -0.30 -18.50 -3.88
N ALA A 48 0.92 -18.32 -3.39
CA ALA A 48 2.08 -17.98 -4.21
C ALA A 48 3.18 -19.06 -4.03
N PRO A 49 3.18 -20.14 -4.83
CA PRO A 49 4.05 -21.31 -4.63
C PRO A 49 5.55 -20.98 -4.58
N ASN A 50 6.00 -20.00 -5.37
CA ASN A 50 7.42 -19.65 -5.50
C ASN A 50 7.92 -18.68 -4.39
N ASN A 51 7.37 -18.75 -3.17
CA ASN A 51 7.71 -17.81 -2.10
C ASN A 51 9.14 -17.92 -1.59
N GLU A 52 9.76 -19.10 -1.65
CA GLU A 52 11.19 -19.26 -1.33
C GLU A 52 12.07 -18.57 -2.37
N GLN A 53 11.81 -18.81 -3.66
CA GLN A 53 12.51 -18.14 -4.75
C GLN A 53 12.36 -16.61 -4.68
N ARG A 54 11.17 -16.09 -4.36
CA ARG A 54 10.97 -14.65 -4.13
C ARG A 54 11.87 -14.14 -2.99
N ARG A 55 11.96 -14.87 -1.87
CA ARG A 55 12.82 -14.51 -0.73
C ARG A 55 14.30 -14.53 -1.10
N GLU A 56 14.75 -15.50 -1.86
CA GLU A 56 16.13 -15.55 -2.34
C GLU A 56 16.47 -14.38 -3.25
N LEU A 57 15.60 -14.03 -4.19
CA LEU A 57 15.82 -12.87 -5.06
C LEU A 57 15.77 -11.55 -4.29
N MET A 58 14.87 -11.42 -3.31
CA MET A 58 14.83 -10.25 -2.40
C MET A 58 16.16 -10.06 -1.68
N ASN A 59 16.78 -11.15 -1.22
CA ASN A 59 18.05 -11.09 -0.47
C ASN A 59 19.27 -10.82 -1.35
N LYS A 60 19.24 -11.22 -2.63
CA LYS A 60 20.34 -11.00 -3.61
C LYS A 60 20.27 -9.66 -4.30
N GLN A 61 19.27 -8.85 -3.96
CA GLN A 61 18.94 -7.65 -4.70
C GLN A 61 20.00 -6.57 -4.51
N ILE A 62 20.51 -6.05 -5.63
CA ILE A 62 21.51 -4.97 -5.60
C ILE A 62 20.78 -3.62 -5.60
N PRO A 63 21.10 -2.71 -4.66
CA PRO A 63 20.65 -1.33 -4.68
C PRO A 63 20.98 -0.62 -5.99
N TYR A 64 20.04 0.17 -6.51
CA TYR A 64 20.32 1.03 -7.67
C TYR A 64 21.35 2.11 -7.29
N THR A 65 22.33 2.35 -8.16
CA THR A 65 23.33 3.40 -7.98
C THR A 65 22.91 4.65 -8.77
N PRO A 66 22.61 5.77 -8.09
CA PRO A 66 22.22 7.02 -8.74
C PRO A 66 23.25 7.53 -9.74
N LYS A 67 22.79 8.16 -10.84
CA LYS A 67 23.67 8.83 -11.82
C LYS A 67 24.15 10.20 -11.35
N LYS A 68 23.46 10.81 -10.39
CA LYS A 68 23.76 12.13 -9.84
C LYS A 68 23.93 12.06 -8.32
N SER A 69 24.33 13.18 -7.72
CA SER A 69 24.30 13.28 -6.26
C SER A 69 22.85 13.32 -5.77
N VAL A 70 22.59 12.85 -4.55
CA VAL A 70 21.23 12.80 -3.98
C VAL A 70 20.58 14.19 -3.94
N ALA A 71 21.37 15.24 -3.69
CA ALA A 71 20.89 16.61 -3.61
C ALA A 71 20.33 17.12 -4.96
N ASP A 72 20.86 16.62 -6.08
CA ASP A 72 20.48 17.08 -7.43
C ASP A 72 19.06 16.65 -7.82
N TYR A 73 18.50 15.64 -7.13
CA TYR A 73 17.13 15.19 -7.38
C TYR A 73 16.07 16.15 -6.79
N GLY A 74 16.45 17.05 -5.87
CA GLY A 74 15.50 17.97 -5.23
C GLY A 74 14.41 17.28 -4.40
N LEU A 75 14.65 16.04 -3.98
CA LEU A 75 13.71 15.20 -3.22
C LEU A 75 14.32 14.81 -1.88
N ARG A 76 13.46 14.59 -0.87
CA ARG A 76 13.87 13.95 0.37
C ARG A 76 14.00 12.45 0.14
N LEU A 77 15.23 11.94 0.07
CA LEU A 77 15.52 10.55 -0.25
C LEU A 77 16.43 9.90 0.79
N ASP A 78 16.15 8.65 1.14
CA ASP A 78 17.05 7.77 1.91
C ASP A 78 17.58 6.66 0.99
N ILE A 79 18.56 7.00 0.15
CA ILE A 79 19.20 6.03 -0.75
C ILE A 79 20.16 5.08 -0.03
N LYS A 80 20.30 5.14 1.30
CA LYS A 80 21.15 4.18 2.03
C LYS A 80 20.32 2.99 2.48
N GLU A 81 19.14 3.26 3.02
CA GLU A 81 18.32 2.24 3.68
C GLU A 81 16.98 1.98 2.97
N CYS A 82 16.49 2.92 2.15
CA CYS A 82 15.16 2.79 1.54
C CYS A 82 15.21 2.28 0.09
N PHE A 83 14.74 1.04 -0.07
CA PHE A 83 14.58 0.43 -1.39
C PHE A 83 13.61 1.18 -2.32
N LEU A 84 12.56 1.82 -1.79
CA LEU A 84 11.65 2.61 -2.63
C LEU A 84 12.31 3.89 -3.13
N CYS A 85 13.20 4.51 -2.35
CA CYS A 85 14.01 5.64 -2.81
C CYS A 85 14.93 5.24 -3.98
N HIS A 86 15.55 4.06 -3.94
CA HIS A 86 16.31 3.53 -5.09
C HIS A 86 15.46 3.43 -6.35
N ASN A 87 14.23 2.92 -6.22
CA ASN A 87 13.32 2.77 -7.35
C ASN A 87 12.88 4.13 -7.91
N ILE A 88 12.61 5.12 -7.04
CA ILE A 88 12.28 6.50 -7.44
C ILE A 88 13.44 7.12 -8.21
N VAL A 89 14.66 6.98 -7.72
CA VAL A 89 15.84 7.52 -8.38
C VAL A 89 16.08 6.84 -9.73
N GLN A 90 15.98 5.51 -9.81
CA GLN A 90 16.05 4.77 -11.08
C GLN A 90 14.99 5.27 -12.08
N ALA A 91 13.77 5.53 -11.63
CA ALA A 91 12.69 6.02 -12.50
C ALA A 91 12.96 7.43 -13.04
N ILE A 92 13.60 8.29 -12.25
CA ILE A 92 14.00 9.64 -12.67
C ILE A 92 15.16 9.53 -13.66
N ASP A 93 16.22 8.79 -13.31
CA ASP A 93 17.38 8.60 -14.17
C ASP A 93 17.02 7.93 -15.50
N ALA A 94 16.07 6.98 -15.54
CA ALA A 94 15.60 6.36 -16.77
C ALA A 94 14.93 7.33 -17.74
N GLN A 95 14.39 8.45 -17.25
CA GLN A 95 13.78 9.47 -18.11
C GLN A 95 14.82 10.42 -18.68
N GLU A 96 15.89 10.67 -17.94
CA GLU A 96 16.98 11.54 -18.37
C GLU A 96 18.04 10.79 -19.21
N PHE A 97 18.29 9.52 -18.88
CA PHE A 97 19.29 8.64 -19.49
C PHE A 97 18.65 7.34 -20.04
N PRO A 98 17.66 7.43 -20.95
CA PRO A 98 16.87 6.27 -21.40
C PRO A 98 17.68 5.21 -22.16
N SER A 99 18.84 5.56 -22.72
CA SER A 99 19.76 4.61 -23.37
C SER A 99 20.61 3.81 -22.38
N GLU A 100 20.71 4.25 -21.12
CA GLU A 100 21.59 3.65 -20.12
C GLU A 100 20.82 2.95 -19.00
N ILE A 101 19.65 3.48 -18.63
CA ILE A 101 18.90 3.01 -17.47
C ILE A 101 17.56 2.44 -17.91
N LYS A 102 17.30 1.18 -17.52
CA LYS A 102 16.01 0.53 -17.74
C LYS A 102 14.92 1.24 -16.92
N ASN A 103 13.83 1.59 -17.57
CA ASN A 103 12.70 2.27 -16.95
C ASN A 103 11.84 1.30 -16.11
N ASN A 104 11.76 1.56 -14.80
CA ASN A 104 10.95 0.83 -13.82
C ASN A 104 9.62 1.53 -13.47
N LEU A 105 9.28 2.62 -14.17
CA LEU A 105 8.07 3.41 -13.94
C LEU A 105 6.93 2.99 -14.87
N ILE A 106 5.73 2.80 -14.31
CA ILE A 106 4.52 2.50 -15.08
C ILE A 106 3.81 3.79 -15.47
N LEU A 107 3.54 4.66 -14.49
CA LEU A 107 2.93 5.97 -14.71
C LEU A 107 3.32 6.97 -13.61
N LYS A 108 3.28 8.26 -13.96
CA LYS A 108 3.35 9.38 -13.01
C LYS A 108 1.95 9.84 -12.66
N SER A 109 1.73 10.19 -11.40
CA SER A 109 0.48 10.78 -10.91
C SER A 109 0.86 11.85 -9.90
N GLY A 110 0.87 13.12 -10.32
CA GLY A 110 1.29 14.26 -9.50
C GLY A 110 2.62 14.05 -8.76
N GLU A 111 2.55 14.01 -7.43
CA GLU A 111 3.69 13.78 -6.53
C GLU A 111 3.97 12.30 -6.22
N ASN A 112 3.31 11.41 -6.95
CA ASN A 112 3.40 9.98 -6.80
C ASN A 112 3.87 9.28 -8.08
N PHE A 113 4.54 8.15 -7.90
CA PHE A 113 4.90 7.22 -8.95
C PHE A 113 4.16 5.91 -8.76
N VAL A 114 3.69 5.32 -9.86
CA VAL A 114 3.23 3.92 -9.86
C VAL A 114 4.33 3.05 -10.44
N MET A 115 4.75 2.08 -9.63
CA MET A 115 5.80 1.13 -9.97
C MET A 115 5.31 -0.27 -9.67
N PRO A 116 5.80 -1.31 -10.37
CA PRO A 116 5.39 -2.65 -10.03
C PRO A 116 5.89 -3.00 -8.63
N ASN A 117 5.10 -3.76 -7.88
CA ASN A 117 5.67 -4.45 -6.73
C ASN A 117 6.73 -5.40 -7.31
N ARG A 118 7.98 -5.25 -6.88
CA ARG A 118 9.11 -6.02 -7.41
C ARG A 118 8.94 -7.52 -7.23
N TYR A 119 8.16 -7.96 -6.23
CA TYR A 119 7.82 -9.37 -6.00
C TYR A 119 6.31 -9.52 -5.96
N PRO A 120 5.65 -9.37 -7.12
CA PRO A 120 4.20 -9.28 -7.16
C PRO A 120 3.58 -10.64 -6.85
N SER A 121 2.48 -10.63 -6.11
CA SER A 121 1.69 -11.84 -5.90
C SER A 121 0.74 -12.10 -7.07
N GLN A 122 0.33 -11.07 -7.81
CA GLN A 122 -0.56 -11.21 -8.97
C GLN A 122 -0.23 -10.20 -10.06
N ALA A 123 -0.67 -10.47 -11.29
CA ALA A 123 -0.43 -9.59 -12.43
C ALA A 123 -0.97 -8.18 -12.15
N GLY A 124 -0.18 -7.17 -12.46
CA GLY A 124 -0.52 -5.77 -12.21
C GLY A 124 -0.42 -5.30 -10.76
N HIS A 125 0.00 -6.17 -9.81
CA HIS A 125 0.29 -5.74 -8.44
C HIS A 125 1.39 -4.67 -8.46
N SER A 126 1.01 -3.47 -8.06
CA SER A 126 1.86 -2.28 -8.13
C SER A 126 1.82 -1.53 -6.81
N LEU A 127 2.69 -0.54 -6.68
CA LEU A 127 2.75 0.39 -5.57
C LEU A 127 2.51 1.80 -6.12
N LEU A 128 1.60 2.56 -5.49
CA LEU A 128 1.58 4.02 -5.61
C LEU A 128 2.46 4.57 -4.48
N ILE A 129 3.52 5.27 -4.84
CA ILE A 129 4.59 5.69 -3.93
C ILE A 129 4.78 7.21 -4.07
N PRO A 130 4.71 8.01 -3.00
CA PRO A 130 5.12 9.41 -3.01
C PRO A 130 6.60 9.53 -3.38
N LYS A 131 6.97 10.56 -4.16
CA LYS A 131 8.39 10.76 -4.56
C LYS A 131 9.31 11.01 -3.36
N ASN A 132 8.78 11.64 -2.30
CA ASN A 132 9.54 11.93 -1.10
C ASN A 132 9.46 10.76 -0.11
N HIS A 133 10.60 10.40 0.47
CA HIS A 133 10.68 9.55 1.65
C HIS A 133 9.98 10.24 2.82
N ASP A 134 9.43 9.48 3.75
CA ASP A 134 8.82 10.05 4.95
C ASP A 134 9.90 10.38 6.00
N ASP A 135 9.85 11.57 6.61
CA ASP A 135 10.75 11.93 7.70
C ASP A 135 10.10 11.59 9.03
N PHE A 136 10.16 10.32 9.40
CA PHE A 136 9.64 9.82 10.68
C PHE A 136 10.70 9.84 11.79
N SER A 137 11.91 10.35 11.52
CA SER A 137 13.00 10.41 12.52
C SER A 137 12.60 11.19 13.76
N ASN A 138 11.75 12.20 13.58
CA ASN A 138 11.21 13.02 14.65
C ASN A 138 9.96 12.43 15.30
N ARG A 139 9.42 11.29 14.83
CA ARG A 139 8.11 10.72 15.22
C ARG A 139 8.19 9.37 15.93
N VAL A 140 9.20 8.56 15.64
CA VAL A 140 9.41 7.24 16.26
C VAL A 140 10.87 7.04 16.65
N ILE A 141 11.09 6.37 17.79
CA ILE A 141 12.41 5.98 18.29
C ILE A 141 12.77 4.61 17.71
N PRO A 142 13.84 4.48 16.90
CA PRO A 142 14.34 3.17 16.52
C PRO A 142 14.95 2.48 17.73
N LYS A 143 14.50 1.25 18.03
CA LYS A 143 15.16 0.34 18.97
C LYS A 143 15.56 -0.94 18.27
N ILE A 144 16.60 -1.58 18.77
CA ILE A 144 17.01 -2.90 18.31
C ILE A 144 16.38 -3.92 19.29
N ASP A 145 15.58 -4.84 18.77
CA ASP A 145 15.02 -5.92 19.57
C ASP A 145 16.09 -6.99 19.89
N ASN A 146 15.75 -7.96 20.75
CA ASN A 146 16.66 -9.04 21.15
C ASN A 146 17.15 -9.90 19.96
N ASN A 147 16.47 -9.84 18.81
CA ASN A 147 16.82 -10.54 17.58
C ASN A 147 17.59 -9.64 16.60
N ARG A 148 18.12 -8.51 17.07
CA ARG A 148 18.84 -7.51 16.26
C ARG A 148 17.99 -6.87 15.15
N ARG A 149 16.66 -6.91 15.27
CA ARG A 149 15.77 -6.26 14.32
C ARG A 149 15.50 -4.83 14.75
N LYS A 150 15.52 -3.90 13.80
CA LYS A 150 15.10 -2.52 14.03
C LYS A 150 13.57 -2.50 14.19
N ILE A 151 13.12 -2.19 15.39
CA ILE A 151 11.72 -1.93 15.73
C ILE A 151 11.54 -0.42 15.94
N TYR A 152 10.38 0.11 15.56
CA TYR A 152 10.07 1.53 15.71
C TYR A 152 9.08 1.70 16.86
N ILE A 153 9.50 2.39 17.92
CA ILE A 153 8.67 2.67 19.09
C ILE A 153 8.12 4.08 18.97
N PRO A 154 6.79 4.26 19.00
CA PRO A 154 6.17 5.58 18.95
C PRO A 154 6.65 6.49 20.09
N GLU A 155 6.89 7.77 19.79
CA GLU A 155 6.98 8.80 20.82
C GLU A 155 5.59 9.29 21.21
N TYR A 156 5.36 9.47 22.51
CA TYR A 156 4.09 9.97 23.02
C TYR A 156 3.79 11.36 22.46
N GLY A 157 2.58 11.56 21.95
CA GLY A 157 2.13 12.85 21.41
C GLY A 157 2.62 13.17 19.98
N LYS A 158 3.28 12.23 19.30
CA LYS A 158 3.70 12.37 17.90
C LYS A 158 2.96 11.38 17.01
N THR A 159 2.64 11.79 15.78
CA THR A 159 2.01 10.87 14.82
C THR A 159 3.00 9.78 14.41
N ARG A 160 2.50 8.64 13.94
CA ARG A 160 3.35 7.49 13.62
C ARG A 160 3.59 7.42 12.12
N GLY A 161 2.54 7.63 11.34
CA GLY A 161 2.59 7.82 9.89
C GLY A 161 2.54 9.29 9.49
N GLU A 162 2.76 9.55 8.19
CA GLU A 162 2.53 10.87 7.60
C GLU A 162 1.03 11.19 7.70
N ILE A 163 0.69 12.42 8.11
CA ILE A 163 -0.71 12.84 8.13
C ILE A 163 -1.14 13.07 6.69
N ILE A 164 -2.03 12.21 6.20
CA ILE A 164 -2.65 12.38 4.88
C ILE A 164 -3.45 13.68 4.88
N THR A 165 -3.07 14.61 4.01
CA THR A 165 -3.79 15.87 3.78
C THR A 165 -4.92 15.67 2.77
N GLU A 166 -5.89 16.59 2.75
CA GLU A 166 -6.99 16.55 1.77
C GLU A 166 -6.47 16.56 0.34
N SER A 167 -5.51 17.44 0.03
CA SER A 167 -4.91 17.51 -1.30
C SER A 167 -4.21 16.21 -1.69
N SER A 168 -3.45 15.60 -0.77
CA SER A 168 -2.77 14.33 -1.06
C SER A 168 -3.77 13.18 -1.28
N LEU A 169 -4.82 13.11 -0.46
CA LEU A 169 -5.84 12.09 -0.61
C LEU A 169 -6.64 12.28 -1.90
N ALA A 170 -6.96 13.52 -2.28
CA ALA A 170 -7.62 13.84 -3.54
C ALA A 170 -6.88 13.25 -4.73
N GLU A 171 -5.57 13.54 -4.83
CA GLU A 171 -4.71 13.07 -5.91
C GLU A 171 -4.62 11.54 -5.94
N ILE A 172 -4.50 10.91 -4.77
CA ILE A 172 -4.44 9.45 -4.62
C ILE A 172 -5.75 8.81 -5.10
N LEU A 173 -6.91 9.31 -4.66
CA LEU A 173 -8.21 8.76 -5.03
C LEU A 173 -8.52 8.99 -6.50
N GLU A 174 -8.20 10.17 -7.05
CA GLU A 174 -8.33 10.46 -8.48
C GLU A 174 -7.52 9.47 -9.31
N CYS A 175 -6.28 9.18 -8.91
CA CYS A 175 -5.44 8.18 -9.56
C CYS A 175 -6.13 6.80 -9.58
N PHE A 176 -6.70 6.38 -8.44
CA PHE A 176 -7.36 5.09 -8.34
C PHE A 176 -8.60 5.01 -9.22
N ASP A 177 -9.45 6.02 -9.24
CA ASP A 177 -10.66 6.01 -10.06
C ASP A 177 -10.35 6.11 -11.55
N LYS A 178 -9.42 7.00 -11.94
CA LYS A 178 -9.01 7.21 -13.34
C LYS A 178 -8.51 5.94 -14.02
N TYR A 179 -7.83 5.07 -13.26
CA TYR A 179 -7.26 3.83 -13.78
C TYR A 179 -7.99 2.57 -13.28
N ASN A 180 -9.12 2.72 -12.59
CA ASN A 180 -9.90 1.63 -12.01
C ASN A 180 -9.06 0.70 -11.11
N PHE A 181 -8.22 1.28 -10.26
CA PHE A 181 -7.44 0.54 -9.28
C PHE A 181 -8.25 0.25 -8.01
N LYS A 182 -8.04 -0.95 -7.48
CA LYS A 182 -8.27 -1.25 -6.07
C LYS A 182 -6.99 -0.95 -5.31
N ALA A 183 -7.10 -0.23 -4.19
CA ALA A 183 -5.95 0.11 -3.37
C ALA A 183 -6.09 -0.42 -1.94
N LEU A 184 -4.96 -0.76 -1.34
CA LEU A 184 -4.81 -1.15 0.06
C LEU A 184 -3.62 -0.40 0.66
N LYS A 185 -3.75 0.08 1.88
CA LYS A 185 -2.66 0.71 2.63
C LYS A 185 -2.63 0.16 4.05
N ASN A 186 -1.44 -0.22 4.47
CA ASN A 186 -1.20 -0.53 5.88
C ASN A 186 -0.77 0.75 6.60
N HIS A 187 -1.14 0.89 7.86
CA HIS A 187 -0.46 1.82 8.74
C HIS A 187 0.99 1.36 8.95
N VAL A 188 1.89 2.32 9.25
CA VAL A 188 3.33 2.08 9.41
C VAL A 188 3.66 1.00 10.46
N LEU A 189 2.78 0.81 11.43
CA LEU A 189 2.87 -0.21 12.49
C LEU A 189 2.05 -1.49 12.23
N ASP A 190 1.36 -1.63 11.10
CA ASP A 190 0.61 -2.83 10.73
C ASP A 190 1.29 -3.60 9.59
N SER A 191 2.42 -4.23 9.89
CA SER A 191 3.14 -5.08 8.92
C SER A 191 3.53 -4.36 7.61
N MET A 192 3.66 -3.04 7.63
CA MET A 192 4.24 -2.29 6.51
C MET A 192 5.72 -2.66 6.39
N SER A 193 6.12 -3.14 5.21
CA SER A 193 7.48 -3.66 4.99
C SER A 193 8.53 -2.57 4.87
N ILE A 194 8.13 -1.36 4.45
CA ILE A 194 9.01 -0.20 4.29
C ILE A 194 8.39 0.98 5.06
N PRO A 195 8.49 0.99 6.40
CA PRO A 195 7.85 1.98 7.27
C PRO A 195 8.23 3.43 6.94
N GLY A 196 9.43 3.63 6.41
CA GLY A 196 9.96 4.96 6.14
C GLY A 196 9.52 5.61 4.86
N HIS A 197 8.78 4.89 4.03
CA HIS A 197 8.35 5.40 2.75
C HIS A 197 6.93 4.93 2.52
N ASP A 198 5.99 5.86 2.69
CA ASP A 198 4.59 5.52 2.58
C ASP A 198 4.26 4.98 1.18
N HIS A 199 3.29 4.07 1.10
CA HIS A 199 2.88 3.48 -0.16
C HIS A 199 1.52 2.78 -0.07
N TRP A 200 0.81 2.80 -1.18
CA TRP A 200 -0.40 2.00 -1.38
C TRP A 200 -0.09 0.82 -2.27
N HIS A 201 -0.53 -0.37 -1.89
CA HIS A 201 -0.62 -1.48 -2.81
C HIS A 201 -1.83 -1.28 -3.72
N ILE A 202 -1.63 -1.33 -5.03
CA ILE A 202 -2.69 -1.20 -6.01
C ILE A 202 -2.79 -2.43 -6.91
N PHE A 203 -4.00 -2.69 -7.37
CA PHE A 203 -4.37 -3.84 -8.17
C PHE A 203 -5.41 -3.44 -9.22
N LEU A 204 -5.44 -4.15 -10.33
CA LEU A 204 -6.48 -3.99 -11.35
C LEU A 204 -7.84 -4.56 -10.86
N ASP A 205 -8.94 -4.05 -11.43
CA ASP A 205 -10.35 -4.34 -11.06
C ASP A 205 -10.78 -5.81 -11.25
N ASP A 206 -10.00 -6.63 -11.94
CA ASP A 206 -10.30 -8.05 -12.18
C ASP A 206 -10.01 -8.97 -10.99
N SER A 207 -9.61 -8.42 -9.84
CA SER A 207 -9.37 -9.19 -8.63
C SER A 207 -10.67 -9.82 -8.07
N PRO A 208 -10.69 -11.13 -7.76
CA PRO A 208 -11.85 -11.83 -7.18
C PRO A 208 -12.40 -11.20 -5.89
N SER A 209 -11.56 -10.43 -5.19
CA SER A 209 -11.87 -9.72 -3.95
C SER A 209 -12.98 -8.68 -4.07
N LEU A 210 -13.32 -8.26 -5.30
CA LEU A 210 -14.42 -7.32 -5.57
C LEU A 210 -15.80 -7.85 -5.14
N SER A 211 -16.05 -9.14 -5.39
CA SER A 211 -17.33 -9.78 -5.05
C SER A 211 -17.61 -9.74 -3.54
N LEU A 212 -16.56 -9.84 -2.73
CA LEU A 212 -16.64 -9.75 -1.27
C LEU A 212 -16.98 -8.32 -0.83
N LEU A 213 -16.37 -7.31 -1.44
CA LEU A 213 -16.62 -5.91 -1.10
C LEU A 213 -18.10 -5.51 -1.32
N LYS A 214 -18.68 -5.90 -2.47
CA LYS A 214 -20.12 -5.64 -2.75
C LYS A 214 -21.05 -6.29 -1.72
N LYS A 215 -20.69 -7.47 -1.22
CA LYS A 215 -21.47 -8.16 -0.18
C LYS A 215 -21.35 -7.41 1.16
N LEU A 216 -20.14 -7.00 1.54
CA LEU A 216 -19.88 -6.28 2.79
C LEU A 216 -20.61 -4.93 2.85
N THR A 217 -20.63 -4.18 1.75
CA THR A 217 -21.23 -2.84 1.73
C THR A 217 -22.77 -2.85 1.74
N LYS A 218 -23.41 -3.97 1.37
CA LYS A 218 -24.87 -4.11 1.38
C LYS A 218 -25.46 -4.09 2.80
N ASP A 219 -24.72 -4.63 3.77
CA ASP A 219 -25.18 -4.76 5.16
C ASP A 219 -24.66 -3.62 6.06
N ALA A 220 -24.12 -2.57 5.46
CA ALA A 220 -23.52 -1.46 6.18
C ALA A 220 -24.58 -0.66 6.95
N LYS A 221 -24.30 -0.33 8.21
CA LYS A 221 -25.18 0.45 9.07
C LYS A 221 -24.80 1.93 9.07
N LYS A 222 -25.77 2.83 8.96
CA LYS A 222 -25.52 4.27 9.16
C LYS A 222 -24.93 4.51 10.55
N THR A 223 -23.94 5.39 10.61
CA THR A 223 -23.38 5.88 11.88
C THR A 223 -23.95 7.24 12.23
N SER A 224 -23.68 7.72 13.45
CA SER A 224 -23.97 9.10 13.85
C SER A 224 -22.91 10.10 13.35
N PHE A 225 -21.84 9.64 12.69
CA PHE A 225 -20.71 10.48 12.27
C PHE A 225 -20.98 11.26 10.98
N GLY A 226 -22.04 10.90 10.23
CA GLY A 226 -22.42 11.59 9.00
C GLY A 226 -23.27 10.70 8.08
N GLN A 227 -23.88 11.30 7.05
CA GLN A 227 -24.77 10.56 6.13
C GLN A 227 -24.02 9.56 5.24
N SER A 228 -22.72 9.77 5.03
CA SER A 228 -21.86 8.96 4.17
C SER A 228 -20.95 8.00 4.91
N ILE A 229 -21.04 7.97 6.24
CA ILE A 229 -20.19 7.12 7.09
C ILE A 229 -21.04 5.97 7.65
N TYR A 230 -20.63 4.77 7.32
CA TYR A 230 -21.29 3.53 7.67
C TYR A 230 -20.35 2.63 8.47
N LEU A 231 -20.90 1.79 9.33
CA LEU A 231 -20.19 0.70 9.98
C LEU A 231 -20.45 -0.58 9.19
N LEU A 232 -19.40 -1.24 8.71
CA LEU A 232 -19.52 -2.55 8.07
C LEU A 232 -19.84 -3.62 9.11
N ARG A 233 -20.64 -4.60 8.67
CA ARG A 233 -20.96 -5.80 9.43
C ARG A 233 -20.26 -6.99 8.78
N ASN A 234 -20.07 -8.05 9.56
CA ASN A 234 -19.42 -9.29 9.11
C ASN A 234 -17.96 -9.09 8.67
N THR A 235 -17.29 -8.10 9.25
CA THR A 235 -15.84 -7.92 9.21
C THR A 235 -15.24 -8.35 10.55
N PRO A 236 -13.99 -8.83 10.58
CA PRO A 236 -13.30 -9.17 11.83
C PRO A 236 -12.97 -7.96 12.71
N PHE A 237 -13.08 -6.75 12.17
CA PHE A 237 -12.82 -5.48 12.85
C PHE A 237 -14.00 -4.51 12.65
N ASP A 238 -14.12 -3.51 13.52
CA ASP A 238 -15.10 -2.42 13.41
C ASP A 238 -14.73 -1.46 12.27
N THR A 239 -14.94 -1.92 11.04
CA THR A 239 -14.55 -1.20 9.84
C THR A 239 -15.55 -0.10 9.50
N LEU A 240 -15.07 1.14 9.42
CA LEU A 240 -15.82 2.25 8.86
C LEU A 240 -15.77 2.19 7.32
N LEU A 241 -16.90 2.49 6.68
CA LEU A 241 -17.04 2.71 5.25
C LEU A 241 -17.46 4.15 5.03
N ILE A 242 -16.69 4.89 4.26
CA ILE A 242 -17.10 6.17 3.68
C ILE A 242 -17.50 5.90 2.23
N LYS A 243 -18.77 6.15 1.90
CA LYS A 243 -19.33 5.86 0.58
C LYS A 243 -20.08 7.08 0.05
N GLU A 244 -19.64 7.56 -1.10
CA GLU A 244 -20.21 8.70 -1.82
C GLU A 244 -20.20 8.46 -3.33
N GLU A 245 -21.10 9.12 -4.05
CA GLU A 245 -21.08 9.13 -5.52
C GLU A 245 -19.99 10.05 -6.07
N ASN A 246 -19.73 11.18 -5.39
CA ASN A 246 -18.60 12.06 -5.67
C ASN A 246 -17.43 11.71 -4.72
N PRO A 247 -16.28 11.21 -5.22
CA PRO A 247 -15.10 10.92 -4.40
C PRO A 247 -14.59 12.12 -3.59
N GLU A 248 -14.82 13.36 -4.04
CA GLU A 248 -14.42 14.56 -3.30
C GLU A 248 -15.09 14.64 -1.91
N ASN A 249 -16.33 14.16 -1.81
CA ASN A 249 -17.09 14.13 -0.56
C ASN A 249 -16.54 13.09 0.45
N ILE A 250 -15.68 12.17 0.00
CA ILE A 250 -15.00 11.20 0.86
C ILE A 250 -13.82 11.87 1.59
N ILE A 251 -13.15 12.81 0.93
CA ILE A 251 -11.83 13.31 1.33
C ILE A 251 -11.87 13.97 2.71
N HIS A 252 -12.74 14.96 2.87
CA HIS A 252 -12.84 15.73 4.12
C HIS A 252 -13.16 14.87 5.35
N PRO A 253 -14.22 14.02 5.35
CA PRO A 253 -14.48 13.15 6.50
C PRO A 253 -13.37 12.11 6.70
N ALA A 254 -12.76 11.58 5.63
CA ALA A 254 -11.66 10.64 5.74
C ALA A 254 -10.46 11.25 6.47
N VAL A 255 -9.97 12.41 6.01
CA VAL A 255 -8.81 13.08 6.59
C VAL A 255 -9.02 13.38 8.08
N LYS A 256 -10.20 13.88 8.46
CA LYS A 256 -10.54 14.12 9.88
C LYS A 256 -10.52 12.85 10.72
N ILE A 257 -11.01 11.73 10.19
CA ILE A 257 -10.98 10.44 10.89
C ILE A 257 -9.54 9.95 11.03
N LEU A 258 -8.77 9.95 9.94
CA LEU A 258 -7.38 9.48 9.92
C LEU A 258 -6.48 10.31 10.85
N GLU A 259 -6.61 11.63 10.82
CA GLU A 259 -5.88 12.52 11.72
C GLU A 259 -6.22 12.23 13.19
N LYS A 260 -7.50 12.02 13.52
CA LYS A 260 -7.91 11.66 14.87
C LYS A 260 -7.35 10.30 15.29
N MET A 261 -7.36 9.31 14.39
CA MET A 261 -6.81 7.97 14.65
C MET A 261 -5.30 8.03 14.91
N GLU A 262 -4.54 8.74 14.08
CA GLU A 262 -3.09 8.97 14.28
C GLU A 262 -2.82 9.65 15.64
N LYS A 263 -3.57 10.71 15.97
CA LYS A 263 -3.43 11.43 17.26
C LYS A 263 -3.86 10.60 18.46
N SER A 264 -4.72 9.61 18.27
CA SER A 264 -5.22 8.72 19.33
C SER A 264 -4.44 7.41 19.40
N ASP A 265 -3.27 7.33 18.76
CA ASP A 265 -2.41 6.14 18.79
C ASP A 265 -3.09 4.87 18.22
N GLU A 266 -4.07 5.03 17.34
CA GLU A 266 -4.79 3.92 16.71
C GLU A 266 -4.03 3.40 15.49
N ILE A 267 -3.89 2.07 15.39
CA ILE A 267 -3.34 1.42 14.20
C ILE A 267 -4.51 1.12 13.26
N PHE A 268 -4.34 1.31 11.95
CA PHE A 268 -5.42 1.08 10.99
C PHE A 268 -4.93 0.56 9.64
N THR A 269 -5.86 0.09 8.82
CA THR A 269 -5.63 -0.20 7.40
C THR A 269 -6.68 0.49 6.56
N LEU A 270 -6.29 0.91 5.37
CA LEU A 270 -7.19 1.50 4.39
C LEU A 270 -7.40 0.56 3.21
N ALA A 271 -8.61 0.55 2.68
CA ALA A 271 -8.90 -0.02 1.38
C ALA A 271 -9.76 0.95 0.58
N TYR A 272 -9.43 1.16 -0.70
CA TYR A 272 -10.22 2.01 -1.58
C TYR A 272 -10.62 1.26 -2.85
N TYR A 273 -11.86 1.47 -3.27
CA TYR A 273 -12.33 1.04 -4.58
C TYR A 273 -13.63 1.76 -4.99
N LYS A 274 -13.61 2.46 -6.13
CA LYS A 274 -14.78 3.11 -6.78
C LYS A 274 -15.69 3.85 -5.79
N GLY A 275 -15.18 4.91 -5.17
CA GLY A 275 -15.93 5.74 -4.22
C GLY A 275 -16.25 5.06 -2.87
N HIS A 276 -15.61 3.94 -2.55
CA HIS A 276 -15.72 3.28 -1.25
C HIS A 276 -14.37 3.29 -0.56
N LEU A 277 -14.23 4.11 0.48
CA LEU A 277 -13.05 4.09 1.36
C LEU A 277 -13.38 3.36 2.66
N LEU A 278 -12.63 2.31 2.95
CA LEU A 278 -12.76 1.51 4.15
C LEU A 278 -11.61 1.86 5.08
N ILE A 279 -11.93 2.15 6.34
CA ILE A 279 -10.97 2.44 7.40
C ILE A 279 -11.19 1.39 8.48
N SER A 280 -10.24 0.48 8.64
CA SER A 280 -10.33 -0.61 9.62
C SER A 280 -9.34 -0.39 10.75
N PRO A 281 -9.78 -0.10 11.98
CA PRO A 281 -8.89 -0.09 13.12
C PRO A 281 -8.34 -1.49 13.39
N ARG A 282 -7.12 -1.55 13.90
CA ARG A 282 -6.37 -2.78 14.18
C ARG A 282 -6.14 -2.82 15.68
N ASN A 283 -6.73 -3.83 16.32
CA ASN A 283 -6.68 -3.94 17.77
C ASN A 283 -5.27 -4.38 18.19
N SER A 284 -4.48 -3.45 18.73
CA SER A 284 -3.05 -3.64 19.07
C SER A 284 -2.80 -4.78 20.06
N LYS A 285 -3.79 -5.13 20.89
CA LYS A 285 -3.70 -6.21 21.88
C LYS A 285 -3.80 -7.63 21.27
N ASN A 286 -4.29 -7.76 20.04
CA ASN A 286 -4.54 -9.04 19.36
C ASN A 286 -3.83 -9.15 18.01
N LEU A 287 -2.72 -8.44 17.80
CA LEU A 287 -1.77 -8.76 16.71
C LEU A 287 -1.04 -10.08 17.03
N THR A 288 -1.81 -11.13 17.26
CA THR A 288 -1.36 -12.50 17.16
C THR A 288 -0.98 -12.65 15.69
N ILE A 289 0.32 -12.80 15.43
CA ILE A 289 0.83 -13.31 14.16
C ILE A 289 -0.09 -14.46 13.80
N LEU A 290 -0.84 -14.32 12.70
CA LEU A 290 -1.64 -15.41 12.15
C LEU A 290 -0.63 -16.53 11.85
N SER A 291 -0.50 -17.46 12.79
CA SER A 291 0.20 -18.71 12.55
C SER A 291 -0.71 -19.47 11.60
N ILE A 292 -0.36 -19.37 10.32
CA ILE A 292 -0.86 -20.29 9.31
C ILE A 292 -0.24 -21.63 9.70
N LYS A 293 -1.06 -22.53 10.24
CA LYS A 293 -0.69 -23.95 10.38
C LYS A 293 -0.53 -24.56 8.99
#